data_AF-A0A0F9DN61-F1
#
_entry.id   AF-A0A0F9DN61-F1
#
_cell.length_a   1.000
_cell.length_b   1.000
_cell.length_c   1.000
_cell.angle_alpha   90.00
_cell.angle_beta   90.00
_cell.angle_gamma   90.00
#
_symmetry.space_group_name_H-M   'P 1'
#
loop_
_entity.id
_entity.type
_entity.pdbx_description
1 polymer ?
#
loop_
_entity_poly.entity_id
_entity_poly.type
_entity_poly.pdbx_seq_one_letter_code
_entity_poly.pdbx_strand_id
1 'polypeptide(L)'
;IKPFSGTGSPVMENLQTSVKGIGYFRSTVGTISEGGIDPGSRDNYLGTEVDSRIGFRPLSDVGATLMFGVFIPNGTFSSPFLTDKREVQYKGRLELSISF
;
A
#
# COMPACT_ATOMS: atom_id res chain seq x y z
N ILE A 1 2.92 -32.78 -19.72
CA ILE A 1 4.27 -32.17 -19.58
C ILE A 1 4.05 -30.70 -19.28
N LYS A 2 4.35 -30.21 -18.06
CA LYS A 2 4.20 -28.79 -17.72
C LYS A 2 5.43 -28.06 -18.31
N PRO A 3 5.26 -27.16 -19.30
CA PRO A 3 6.38 -26.61 -20.08
C PRO A 3 7.33 -25.68 -19.29
N PHE A 4 7.09 -25.49 -17.99
CA PHE A 4 7.89 -24.62 -17.11
C PHE A 4 8.38 -25.33 -15.83
N SER A 5 8.25 -26.65 -15.72
CA SER A 5 8.58 -27.38 -14.48
C SER A 5 10.07 -27.63 -14.25
N GLY A 6 10.96 -27.13 -15.12
CA GLY A 6 12.41 -27.42 -15.07
C GLY A 6 13.32 -26.19 -15.06
N THR A 7 12.77 -24.98 -15.02
CA THR A 7 13.51 -23.71 -15.19
C THR A 7 13.40 -22.80 -13.96
N GLY A 8 13.08 -23.36 -12.79
CA GLY A 8 13.05 -22.62 -11.54
C GLY A 8 14.46 -22.25 -11.11
N SER A 9 14.83 -20.97 -11.25
CA SER A 9 16.01 -20.46 -10.55
C SER A 9 15.75 -20.59 -9.04
N PRO A 10 16.65 -21.21 -8.25
CA PRO A 10 16.48 -21.36 -6.80
C PRO A 10 16.31 -20.01 -6.08
N VAL A 11 16.68 -18.90 -6.72
CA VAL A 11 16.44 -17.54 -6.24
C VAL A 11 14.96 -17.15 -6.29
N MET A 12 14.23 -17.57 -7.33
CA MET A 12 12.81 -17.24 -7.52
C MET A 12 11.89 -18.01 -6.57
N GLU A 13 12.31 -19.20 -6.12
CA GLU A 13 11.56 -20.00 -5.13
C GLU A 13 11.52 -19.30 -3.76
N ASN A 14 12.50 -18.44 -3.49
CA ASN A 14 12.67 -17.72 -2.23
C ASN A 14 12.15 -16.28 -2.29
N LEU A 15 11.64 -15.85 -3.46
CA LEU A 15 11.09 -14.51 -3.68
C LEU A 15 9.55 -14.56 -3.62
N GLN A 16 8.96 -13.69 -2.81
CA GLN A 16 7.52 -13.53 -2.70
C GLN A 16 7.16 -12.08 -3.00
N THR A 17 6.27 -11.86 -3.96
CA THR A 17 5.82 -10.51 -4.31
C THR A 17 4.31 -10.43 -4.21
N SER A 18 3.80 -9.34 -3.62
CA SER A 18 2.38 -9.00 -3.67
C SER A 18 2.18 -7.53 -3.98
N VAL A 19 1.07 -7.24 -4.67
CA VAL A 19 0.61 -5.89 -4.97
C VAL A 19 -0.87 -5.82 -4.58
N LYS A 20 -1.28 -4.74 -3.93
CA LYS A 20 -2.66 -4.53 -3.46
C LYS A 20 -3.09 -3.11 -3.81
N GLY A 21 -4.30 -2.96 -4.34
CA GLY A 21 -4.98 -1.68 -4.47
C GLY A 21 -6.05 -1.54 -3.39
N ILE A 22 -6.16 -0.38 -2.76
CA ILE A 22 -7.14 -0.10 -1.70
C ILE A 22 -7.83 1.22 -2.02
N GLY A 23 -9.15 1.21 -2.11
CA GLY A 23 -9.96 2.43 -2.14
C GLY A 23 -10.39 2.81 -0.73
N TYR A 24 -10.18 4.07 -0.34
CA TYR A 24 -10.58 4.60 0.96
C TYR A 24 -11.84 5.44 0.83
N PHE A 25 -12.83 5.14 1.66
CA PHE A 25 -14.11 5.83 1.70
C PHE A 25 -14.49 6.21 3.13
N ARG A 26 -15.10 7.38 3.30
CA ARG A 26 -15.75 7.79 4.54
C ARG A 26 -17.06 7.01 4.70
N SER A 27 -17.33 6.56 5.92
CA SER A 27 -18.60 5.90 6.27
C SER A 27 -19.76 6.89 6.43
N THR A 28 -19.46 8.19 6.62
CA THR A 28 -20.46 9.23 6.81
C THR A 28 -20.05 10.53 6.09
N VAL A 29 -21.04 11.33 5.72
CA VAL A 29 -20.90 12.68 5.14
C VAL A 29 -20.92 13.78 6.20
N GLY A 30 -20.91 13.42 7.48
CA GLY A 30 -20.93 14.37 8.60
C GLY A 30 -19.56 14.97 8.87
N THR A 31 -19.51 15.92 9.78
CA THR A 31 -18.24 16.48 10.27
C THR A 31 -17.40 15.39 10.92
N ILE A 32 -16.20 15.18 10.40
CA ILE A 32 -15.20 14.31 11.01
C ILE A 32 -14.21 15.20 11.75
N SER A 33 -14.01 14.94 13.04
CA SER A 33 -13.04 15.67 13.87
C SER A 33 -11.63 15.13 13.66
N GLU A 34 -11.15 15.12 12.42
CA GLU A 34 -9.81 14.66 12.03
C GLU A 34 -9.06 15.78 11.31
N GLY A 35 -7.78 15.95 11.63
CA GLY A 35 -6.96 17.01 11.05
C GLY A 35 -6.77 16.83 9.55
N GLY A 36 -6.95 17.90 8.77
CA GLY A 36 -6.73 17.88 7.32
C GLY A 36 -7.94 17.49 6.47
N ILE A 37 -9.08 17.18 7.10
CA ILE A 37 -10.35 16.93 6.42
C ILE A 37 -11.16 18.21 6.33
N ASP A 38 -11.74 18.49 5.17
CA ASP A 38 -12.70 19.58 4.97
C ASP A 38 -14.05 19.19 5.62
N PRO A 39 -14.47 19.88 6.71
CA PRO A 39 -15.74 19.59 7.39
C PRO A 39 -16.97 19.93 6.53
N GLY A 40 -16.81 20.75 5.48
CA GLY A 40 -17.88 21.11 4.55
C GLY A 40 -18.04 20.15 3.38
N SER A 41 -17.07 19.26 3.13
CA SER A 41 -17.11 18.33 2.00
C SER A 41 -18.09 17.19 2.24
N ARG A 42 -18.92 16.91 1.23
CA ARG A 42 -19.84 15.75 1.19
C ARG A 42 -19.29 14.54 0.41
N ASP A 43 -18.04 14.58 -0.02
CA ASP A 43 -17.45 13.51 -0.85
C ASP A 43 -17.01 12.32 0.00
N ASN A 44 -17.55 11.14 -0.28
CA ASN A 44 -17.17 9.95 0.49
C ASN A 44 -15.81 9.38 0.09
N TYR A 45 -15.38 9.55 -1.16
CA TYR A 45 -14.14 8.97 -1.64
C TYR A 45 -12.92 9.79 -1.19
N LEU A 46 -12.07 9.19 -0.35
CA LEU A 46 -10.85 9.79 0.18
C LEU A 46 -9.70 9.69 -0.81
N GLY A 47 -9.51 8.52 -1.43
CA GLY A 47 -8.35 8.28 -2.29
C GLY A 47 -8.09 6.80 -2.50
N THR A 48 -7.03 6.50 -3.24
CA THR A 48 -6.58 5.13 -3.50
C THR A 48 -5.14 4.96 -3.03
N GLU A 49 -4.84 3.81 -2.43
CA GLU A 49 -3.48 3.37 -2.13
C GLU A 49 -3.10 2.19 -2.99
N VAL A 50 -1.85 2.19 -3.44
CA VAL A 50 -1.21 1.03 -4.05
C VAL A 50 -0.07 0.60 -3.15
N ASP A 51 -0.19 -0.61 -2.61
CA ASP A 51 0.82 -1.24 -1.78
C ASP A 51 1.56 -2.31 -2.59
N SER A 52 2.86 -2.38 -2.38
CA SER A 52 3.73 -3.42 -2.88
C SER A 52 4.53 -4.03 -1.74
N ARG A 53 4.69 -5.34 -1.76
CA ARG A 53 5.51 -6.10 -0.81
C ARG A 53 6.39 -7.06 -1.58
N ILE A 54 7.68 -7.01 -1.30
CA ILE A 54 8.70 -7.89 -1.87
C ILE A 54 9.41 -8.54 -0.70
N GLY A 55 9.16 -9.82 -0.48
CA GLY A 55 9.82 -10.67 0.50
C GLY A 55 10.87 -11.53 -0.16
N PHE A 56 12.03 -11.65 0.47
CA PHE A 56 13.09 -12.56 0.07
C PHE A 56 13.56 -13.36 1.30
N ARG A 57 13.49 -14.70 1.21
CA ARG A 57 13.85 -15.62 2.29
C ARG A 57 14.85 -16.66 1.78
N PRO A 58 16.16 -16.34 1.72
CA PRO A 58 17.16 -17.26 1.19
C PRO A 58 17.39 -18.49 2.07
N LEU A 59 17.11 -18.37 3.37
CA LEU A 59 17.21 -19.43 4.38
C LEU A 59 15.91 -19.47 5.17
N SER A 60 15.52 -20.62 5.73
CA SER A 60 14.31 -20.73 6.56
C SER A 60 14.26 -19.69 7.68
N ASP A 61 15.44 -19.38 8.22
CA ASP A 61 15.63 -18.62 9.45
C ASP A 61 15.90 -17.14 9.18
N VAL A 62 16.17 -16.75 7.93
CA VAL A 62 16.55 -15.37 7.56
C VAL A 62 15.65 -14.86 6.45
N GLY A 63 14.96 -13.76 6.72
CA GLY A 63 14.10 -13.10 5.73
C GLY A 63 14.28 -11.59 5.71
N ALA A 64 14.18 -11.02 4.52
CA ALA A 64 14.05 -9.57 4.30
C ALA A 64 12.73 -9.29 3.59
N THR A 65 12.04 -8.21 3.98
CA THR A 65 10.85 -7.74 3.28
C THR A 65 10.96 -6.24 3.05
N LEU A 66 10.83 -5.82 1.80
CA LEU A 66 10.58 -4.43 1.43
C LEU A 66 9.08 -4.24 1.20
N MET A 67 8.51 -3.21 1.80
CA MET A 67 7.15 -2.75 1.55
C MET A 67 7.19 -1.30 1.10
N PHE A 68 6.37 -0.97 0.11
CA PHE A 68 6.23 0.38 -0.40
C PHE A 68 4.77 0.65 -0.76
N GLY A 69 4.22 1.70 -0.16
CA GLY A 69 2.85 2.17 -0.36
C GLY A 69 2.82 3.58 -0.93
N VAL A 70 1.89 3.85 -1.85
CA VAL A 70 1.62 5.18 -2.40
C VAL A 70 0.14 5.47 -2.27
N PHE A 71 -0.21 6.50 -1.50
CA PHE A 71 -1.56 6.99 -1.34
C PHE A 71 -1.78 8.24 -2.20
N ILE A 72 -2.77 8.16 -3.07
CA ILE A 72 -3.20 9.23 -3.96
C ILE A 72 -4.54 9.75 -3.44
N PRO A 73 -4.57 10.95 -2.81
CA PRO A 73 -5.81 11.54 -2.35
C PRO A 73 -6.71 11.92 -3.52
N ASN A 74 -8.00 11.99 -3.25
CA ASN A 74 -8.97 12.50 -4.21
C ASN A 74 -8.64 13.97 -4.54
N GLY A 75 -8.42 14.25 -5.82
CA GLY A 75 -8.04 15.57 -6.33
C GLY A 75 -9.21 16.42 -6.83
N THR A 76 -10.46 16.00 -6.67
CA THR A 76 -11.63 16.77 -7.14
C THR A 76 -11.78 18.11 -6.40
N PHE A 77 -12.46 19.07 -7.01
CA PHE A 77 -12.77 20.35 -6.37
C PHE A 77 -13.52 20.17 -5.04
N SER A 78 -14.39 19.16 -4.95
CA SER A 78 -15.16 18.76 -3.76
C SER A 78 -14.42 17.80 -2.81
N SER A 79 -13.11 17.58 -3.02
CA SER A 79 -12.35 16.57 -2.28
C SER A 79 -12.48 16.71 -0.76
N PRO A 80 -12.52 15.58 -0.05
CA PRO A 80 -12.66 15.55 1.40
C PRO A 80 -11.45 16.09 2.16
N PHE A 81 -10.32 16.33 1.48
CA PHE A 81 -9.13 16.91 2.09
C PHE A 81 -9.05 18.43 1.87
N LEU A 82 -8.53 19.14 2.87
CA LEU A 82 -8.13 20.54 2.74
C LEU A 82 -7.09 20.69 1.61
N THR A 83 -7.06 21.84 0.95
CA THR A 83 -6.23 22.07 -0.24
C THR A 83 -4.74 21.79 0.00
N ASP A 84 -4.23 22.11 1.19
CA ASP A 84 -2.85 21.88 1.62
C ASP A 84 -2.55 20.43 2.02
N LYS A 85 -3.54 19.53 1.98
CA LYS A 85 -3.45 18.11 2.36
C LYS A 85 -3.73 17.14 1.21
N ARG A 86 -3.85 17.65 -0.02
CA ARG A 86 -4.12 16.85 -1.24
C ARG A 86 -2.84 16.33 -1.92
N GLU A 87 -1.74 16.22 -1.20
CA GLU A 87 -0.48 15.73 -1.73
C GLU A 87 -0.42 14.19 -1.75
N VAL A 88 0.23 13.63 -2.78
CA VAL A 88 0.51 12.20 -2.84
C VAL A 88 1.46 11.83 -1.70
N GLN A 89 1.07 10.85 -0.91
CA GLN A 89 1.88 10.36 0.20
C GLN A 89 2.51 9.02 -0.16
N TYR A 90 3.72 8.79 0.31
CA TYR A 90 4.43 7.53 0.09
C TYR A 90 5.05 7.03 1.39
N LYS A 91 5.14 5.71 1.53
CA LYS A 91 5.72 5.08 2.71
C LYS A 91 6.51 3.85 2.31
N GLY A 92 7.79 3.85 2.66
CA GLY A 92 8.67 2.69 2.55
C GLY A 92 8.88 2.05 3.92
N ARG A 93 8.96 0.72 3.98
CA ARG A 93 9.41 -0.02 5.15
C ARG A 93 10.29 -1.19 4.73
N LEU A 94 11.45 -1.31 5.36
CA LEU A 94 12.29 -2.50 5.27
C LEU A 94 12.21 -3.26 6.59
N GLU A 95 11.89 -4.55 6.51
CA GLU A 95 11.84 -5.47 7.64
C GLU A 95 12.89 -6.56 7.45
N LEU A 96 13.71 -6.80 8.47
CA LEU A 96 14.64 -7.92 8.54
C LEU A 96 14.16 -8.85 9.65
N SER A 97 14.20 -10.15 9.41
CA SER A 97 13.70 -11.18 10.33
C SER A 97 14.73 -12.30 10.49
N ILE A 98 14.94 -12.71 11.75
CA ILE A 98 15.71 -13.88 12.14
C ILE A 98 14.80 -14.72 13.04
N SER A 99 14.67 -16.02 12.78
CA SER A 99 13.85 -16.95 13.56
C SER A 99 14.66 -18.21 13.89
N PHE A 100 14.54 -18.73 15.11
CA PHE A 100 15.27 -19.89 15.63
C PHE A 100 14.34 -20.87 16.34
#